data_AF-A0A8B8CRJ1-F1
#
_entry.id   AF-A0A8B8CRJ1-F1
#
_cell.length_a   1.000
_cell.length_b   1.000
_cell.length_c   1.000
_cell.angle_alpha   90.00
_cell.angle_beta   90.00
_cell.angle_gamma   90.00
#
_symmetry.space_group_name_H-M   'P 1'
#
loop_
_entity.id
_entity.type
_entity.pdbx_description
1 polymer ?
#
loop_
_entity_poly.entity_id
_entity_poly.type
_entity_poly.pdbx_seq_one_letter_code
_entity_poly.pdbx_strand_id
1 'polypeptide(L)'
;MSRGNSEYDLRDENQVKEYLKNVLVEYQFSCFKEKDPTGCHRLGYFHGYVDKDKPDAKENAKKVFKMNCEENKFGQSCDSLAGMYLHEQKYLTEKAPREDITKYFRMACEYGYYTACKNVGVILLEKNDIWKDYHDTKKGRAYLHTACEKKNVDSCYILQRLLSKKHPERALDYAVKGCELDDIRSCQTAYQMYLKGIGVEKNSEKASFYKERMGFIYRNHVASKPMSPYE
;
A
#
# COMPACT_ATOMS: atom_id res chain seq x y z
N MET A 1 -34.98 -7.17 9.07
CA MET A 1 -33.71 -6.51 9.44
C MET A 1 -33.47 -6.71 10.92
N SER A 2 -32.91 -7.87 11.28
CA SER A 2 -32.61 -8.23 12.66
C SER A 2 -31.20 -7.71 12.97
N ARG A 3 -31.12 -6.67 13.81
CA ARG A 3 -29.86 -6.26 14.44
C ARG A 3 -29.46 -7.39 15.39
N GLY A 4 -28.54 -8.26 14.97
CA GLY A 4 -28.04 -9.34 15.79
C GLY A 4 -27.21 -8.79 16.94
N ASN A 5 -27.65 -9.05 18.18
CA ASN A 5 -26.77 -9.00 19.34
C ASN A 5 -25.60 -9.96 19.08
N SER A 6 -24.36 -9.54 19.29
CA SER A 6 -23.23 -10.47 19.23
C SER A 6 -23.41 -11.52 20.33
N GLU A 7 -23.30 -12.80 19.96
CA GLU A 7 -23.36 -13.96 20.87
C GLU A 7 -22.25 -13.94 21.93
N TYR A 8 -21.21 -13.13 21.72
CA TYR A 8 -20.06 -12.93 22.60
C TYR A 8 -20.03 -11.53 23.20
N ASP A 9 -19.71 -11.41 24.50
CA ASP A 9 -19.29 -10.16 25.14
C ASP A 9 -17.78 -9.95 24.91
N LEU A 10 -17.44 -9.03 24.00
CA LEU A 10 -16.05 -8.74 23.63
C LEU A 10 -15.27 -7.97 24.72
N ARG A 11 -15.88 -7.69 25.87
CA ARG A 11 -15.21 -7.17 27.07
C ARG A 11 -14.75 -8.28 28.01
N ASP A 12 -15.25 -9.50 27.83
CA ASP A 12 -14.86 -10.67 28.61
C ASP A 12 -13.71 -11.42 27.93
N GLU A 13 -12.59 -11.57 28.63
CA GLU A 13 -11.37 -12.17 28.07
C GLU A 13 -11.56 -13.63 27.65
N ASN A 14 -12.37 -14.41 28.37
CA ASN A 14 -12.59 -15.82 28.07
C ASN A 14 -13.45 -15.97 26.82
N GLN A 15 -14.50 -15.16 26.69
CA GLN A 15 -15.34 -15.14 25.48
C GLN A 15 -14.57 -14.66 24.26
N VAL A 16 -13.66 -13.68 24.40
CA VAL A 16 -12.77 -13.26 23.31
C VAL A 16 -11.84 -14.40 22.89
N LYS A 17 -11.25 -15.13 23.84
CA LYS A 17 -10.39 -16.30 23.53
C LYS A 17 -11.16 -17.38 22.77
N GLU A 18 -12.41 -17.66 23.17
CA GLU A 18 -13.26 -18.63 22.48
C GLU A 18 -13.62 -18.16 21.07
N TYR A 19 -14.05 -16.90 20.93
CA TYR A 19 -14.33 -16.30 19.64
C TYR A 19 -13.13 -16.39 18.68
N LEU A 20 -11.92 -16.06 19.15
CA LEU A 20 -10.70 -16.14 18.33
C LEU A 20 -10.36 -17.57 17.92
N LYS A 21 -10.66 -18.59 18.73
CA LYS A 21 -10.51 -19.99 18.34
C LYS A 21 -11.46 -20.35 17.20
N ASN A 22 -12.71 -19.92 17.26
CA ASN A 22 -13.69 -20.20 16.21
C ASN A 22 -13.33 -19.49 14.90
N VAL A 23 -12.87 -18.22 14.97
CA VAL A 23 -12.35 -17.47 13.82
C VAL A 23 -11.14 -18.19 13.19
N LEU A 24 -10.22 -18.72 14.00
CA LEU A 24 -9.08 -19.49 13.49
C LEU A 24 -9.55 -20.72 12.70
N VAL A 25 -10.52 -21.48 13.23
CA VAL A 25 -11.09 -22.65 12.55
C VAL A 25 -11.74 -22.26 11.23
N GLU A 26 -12.52 -21.17 11.20
CA GLU A 26 -13.14 -20.65 9.98
C GLU A 26 -12.09 -20.29 8.92
N TYR A 27 -11.05 -19.55 9.30
CA TYR A 27 -9.98 -19.17 8.38
C TYR A 27 -9.18 -20.37 7.87
N GLN A 28 -8.92 -21.37 8.73
CA GLN A 28 -8.29 -22.62 8.32
C GLN A 28 -9.15 -23.42 7.35
N PHE A 29 -10.46 -23.53 7.61
CA PHE A 29 -11.39 -24.20 6.72
C PHE A 29 -11.45 -23.50 5.36
N SER A 30 -11.66 -22.18 5.36
CA SER A 30 -11.73 -21.37 4.14
C SER A 30 -10.43 -21.46 3.33
N CYS A 31 -9.28 -21.39 3.98
CA CYS A 31 -7.99 -21.50 3.30
C CYS A 31 -7.70 -22.90 2.76
N PHE A 32 -7.76 -23.94 3.60
CA PHE A 32 -7.25 -25.26 3.24
C PHE A 32 -8.30 -26.16 2.59
N LYS A 33 -9.57 -26.03 2.99
CA LYS A 33 -10.65 -26.86 2.44
C LYS A 33 -11.30 -26.21 1.23
N GLU A 34 -11.67 -24.93 1.33
CA GLU A 34 -12.34 -24.22 0.23
C GLU A 34 -11.34 -23.66 -0.79
N LYS A 35 -10.06 -23.55 -0.42
CA LYS A 35 -9.00 -22.94 -1.23
C LYS A 35 -9.31 -21.49 -1.58
N ASP A 36 -10.04 -20.79 -0.71
CA ASP A 36 -10.31 -19.36 -0.89
C ASP A 36 -9.04 -18.55 -0.60
N PRO A 37 -8.52 -17.80 -1.59
CA PRO A 37 -7.35 -16.96 -1.39
C PRO A 37 -7.58 -15.86 -0.33
N THR A 38 -8.81 -15.39 -0.16
CA THR A 38 -9.14 -14.39 0.87
C THR A 38 -9.07 -15.01 2.26
N GLY A 39 -9.65 -16.20 2.45
CA GLY A 39 -9.51 -17.01 3.66
C GLY A 39 -8.04 -17.27 4.04
N CYS A 40 -7.20 -17.66 3.07
CA CYS A 40 -5.76 -17.84 3.29
C CYS A 40 -5.05 -16.55 3.70
N HIS A 41 -5.40 -15.42 3.08
CA HIS A 41 -4.82 -14.14 3.45
C HIS A 41 -5.19 -13.75 4.90
N ARG A 42 -6.46 -13.96 5.29
CA ARG A 42 -6.92 -13.74 6.67
C ARG A 42 -6.23 -14.65 7.67
N LEU A 43 -6.01 -15.92 7.32
CA LEU A 43 -5.26 -16.86 8.16
C LEU A 43 -3.80 -16.41 8.37
N GLY A 44 -3.13 -15.96 7.31
CA GLY A 44 -1.78 -15.40 7.41
C GLY A 44 -1.73 -14.18 8.34
N TYR A 45 -2.70 -13.27 8.24
CA TYR A 45 -2.83 -12.14 9.15
C TYR A 45 -3.14 -12.56 10.59
N PHE A 46 -4.01 -13.54 10.78
CA PHE A 46 -4.31 -14.08 12.09
C PHE A 46 -3.04 -14.60 12.77
N HIS A 47 -2.25 -15.41 12.06
CA HIS A 47 -0.96 -15.86 12.57
C HIS A 47 0.02 -14.70 12.86
N GLY A 48 0.11 -13.72 11.97
CA GLY A 48 1.10 -12.63 12.10
C GLY A 48 0.78 -11.60 13.18
N TYR A 49 -0.49 -11.39 13.52
CA TYR A 49 -0.93 -10.28 14.37
C TYR A 49 -1.74 -10.70 15.60
N VAL A 50 -2.62 -11.71 15.46
CA VAL A 50 -3.46 -12.19 16.57
C VAL A 50 -2.68 -13.19 17.41
N ASP A 51 -2.07 -14.17 16.75
CA ASP A 51 -1.28 -15.23 17.39
C ASP A 51 0.18 -14.85 17.64
N LYS A 52 0.56 -13.57 17.46
CA LYS A 52 1.93 -13.08 17.39
C LYS A 52 2.86 -13.52 18.54
N ASP A 53 2.30 -13.78 19.72
CA ASP A 53 3.05 -14.18 20.92
C ASP A 53 3.36 -15.68 20.96
N LYS A 54 2.79 -16.47 20.03
CA LYS A 54 3.11 -17.90 19.88
C LYS A 54 4.48 -18.05 19.19
N PRO A 55 5.31 -19.01 19.61
CA PRO A 55 6.67 -19.20 19.06
C PRO A 55 6.72 -19.31 17.52
N ASP A 56 5.76 -20.01 16.91
CA ASP A 56 5.74 -20.29 15.47
C ASP A 56 4.86 -19.32 14.67
N ALA A 57 4.30 -18.29 15.31
CA ALA A 57 3.31 -17.39 14.70
C ALA A 57 3.82 -16.75 13.39
N LYS A 58 5.03 -16.18 13.45
CA LYS A 58 5.68 -15.53 12.31
C LYS A 58 5.98 -16.52 11.18
N GLU A 59 6.42 -17.73 11.51
CA GLU A 59 6.74 -18.75 10.52
C GLU A 59 5.48 -19.31 9.86
N ASN A 60 4.42 -19.54 10.62
CA ASN A 60 3.12 -19.95 10.10
C ASN A 60 2.52 -18.88 9.18
N ALA A 61 2.58 -17.61 9.57
CA ALA A 61 2.14 -16.51 8.71
C ALA A 61 2.90 -16.49 7.37
N LYS A 62 4.24 -16.58 7.40
CA LYS A 62 5.06 -16.64 6.17
C LYS A 62 4.71 -17.83 5.29
N LYS A 63 4.52 -19.03 5.86
CA LYS A 63 4.13 -20.23 5.11
C LYS A 63 2.79 -20.03 4.40
N VAL A 64 1.77 -19.54 5.12
CA VAL A 64 0.44 -19.30 4.54
C VAL A 64 0.48 -18.21 3.47
N PHE A 65 1.18 -17.09 3.72
CA PHE A 65 1.33 -16.03 2.72
C PHE A 65 2.09 -16.50 1.48
N LYS A 66 3.16 -17.27 1.65
CA LYS A 66 3.95 -17.81 0.54
C LYS A 66 3.11 -18.74 -0.33
N MET A 67 2.45 -19.73 0.26
CA MET A 67 1.56 -20.64 -0.46
C MET A 67 0.45 -19.86 -1.19
N ASN A 68 -0.23 -18.92 -0.53
CA ASN A 68 -1.29 -18.14 -1.17
C ASN A 68 -0.77 -17.21 -2.29
N CYS A 69 0.46 -16.71 -2.16
CA CYS A 69 1.12 -15.93 -3.19
C CYS A 69 1.50 -16.78 -4.40
N GLU A 70 2.17 -17.91 -4.19
CA GLU A 70 2.76 -18.72 -5.26
C GLU A 70 1.73 -19.63 -5.96
N GLU A 71 0.77 -20.17 -5.21
CA GLU A 71 -0.22 -21.12 -5.73
C GLU A 71 -1.50 -20.41 -6.20
N ASN A 72 -2.05 -19.52 -5.37
CA ASN A 72 -3.31 -18.83 -5.66
C ASN A 72 -3.13 -17.48 -6.35
N LYS A 73 -1.88 -17.04 -6.57
CA LYS A 73 -1.55 -15.73 -7.19
C LYS A 73 -2.22 -14.55 -6.49
N PHE A 74 -2.33 -14.62 -5.16
CA PHE A 74 -3.00 -13.57 -4.38
C PHE A 74 -2.03 -12.44 -4.04
N GLY A 75 -2.11 -11.34 -4.79
CA GLY A 75 -1.12 -10.25 -4.73
C GLY A 75 -0.93 -9.63 -3.34
N GLN A 76 -1.99 -9.51 -2.54
CA GLN A 76 -1.88 -9.01 -1.16
C GLN A 76 -1.02 -9.92 -0.28
N SER A 77 -1.11 -11.25 -0.44
CA SER A 77 -0.26 -12.19 0.30
C SER A 77 1.21 -12.10 -0.12
N CYS A 78 1.47 -11.88 -1.41
CA CYS A 78 2.82 -11.62 -1.91
C CYS A 78 3.43 -10.35 -1.27
N ASP A 79 2.64 -9.27 -1.19
CA ASP A 79 3.07 -8.01 -0.56
C ASP A 79 3.30 -8.18 0.95
N SER A 80 2.39 -8.86 1.65
CA SER A 80 2.55 -9.18 3.08
C SER A 80 3.82 -10.00 3.34
N LEU A 81 4.11 -11.01 2.52
CA LEU A 81 5.33 -11.81 2.65
C LEU A 81 6.59 -10.97 2.46
N ALA A 82 6.64 -10.13 1.41
CA ALA A 82 7.75 -9.23 1.16
C ALA A 82 7.93 -8.22 2.31
N GLY A 83 6.83 -7.70 2.85
CA GLY A 83 6.82 -6.86 4.05
C GLY A 83 7.41 -7.56 5.27
N MET A 84 7.04 -8.81 5.52
CA MET A 84 7.61 -9.60 6.62
C MET A 84 9.12 -9.80 6.47
N TYR A 85 9.61 -10.02 5.25
CA TYR A 85 11.04 -10.13 4.96
C TYR A 85 11.78 -8.81 5.20
N LEU A 86 11.21 -7.64 4.85
CA LEU A 86 11.82 -6.34 5.15
C LEU A 86 12.07 -6.11 6.65
N HIS A 87 11.34 -6.79 7.53
CA HIS A 87 11.50 -6.69 8.99
C HIS A 87 12.43 -7.77 9.58
N GLU A 88 13.07 -8.61 8.76
CA GLU A 88 14.01 -9.64 9.19
C GLU A 88 15.44 -9.26 8.80
N GLN A 89 16.33 -9.14 9.79
CA GLN A 89 17.71 -8.66 9.58
C GLN A 89 18.46 -9.44 8.48
N LYS A 90 18.30 -10.76 8.41
CA LYS A 90 18.95 -11.59 7.38
C LYS A 90 18.61 -11.15 5.95
N TYR A 91 17.40 -10.63 5.73
CA TYR A 91 16.96 -10.12 4.44
C TYR A 91 17.47 -8.71 4.14
N LEU A 92 18.11 -8.04 5.10
CA LEU A 92 18.71 -6.72 4.91
C LEU A 92 20.23 -6.76 4.95
N THR A 93 20.86 -7.82 5.44
CA THR A 93 22.32 -7.97 5.50
C THR A 93 22.90 -8.79 4.35
N GLU A 94 22.14 -9.74 3.80
CA GLU A 94 22.62 -10.64 2.75
C GLU A 94 21.94 -10.38 1.41
N LYS A 95 22.69 -10.49 0.31
CA LYS A 95 22.19 -10.18 -1.04
C LYS A 95 21.15 -11.18 -1.54
N ALA A 96 21.39 -12.49 -1.38
CA ALA A 96 20.47 -13.50 -1.91
C ALA A 96 19.06 -13.41 -1.26
N PRO A 97 18.92 -13.31 0.07
CA PRO A 97 17.62 -13.04 0.71
C PRO A 97 16.94 -11.74 0.23
N ARG A 98 17.68 -10.65 -0.02
CA ARG A 98 17.09 -9.40 -0.54
C ARG A 98 16.38 -9.58 -1.88
N GLU A 99 16.83 -10.52 -2.72
CA GLU A 99 16.20 -10.79 -4.01
C GLU A 99 14.76 -11.28 -3.84
N ASP A 100 14.48 -12.08 -2.80
CA ASP A 100 13.13 -12.53 -2.48
C ASP A 100 12.19 -11.34 -2.22
N ILE A 101 12.63 -10.31 -1.49
CA ILE A 101 11.81 -9.11 -1.24
C ILE A 101 11.36 -8.48 -2.56
N THR A 102 12.32 -8.23 -3.45
CA THR A 102 12.00 -7.61 -4.74
C THR A 102 11.17 -8.52 -5.63
N LYS A 103 11.39 -9.83 -5.59
CA LYS A 103 10.62 -10.86 -6.31
C LYS A 103 9.16 -10.85 -5.87
N TYR A 104 8.88 -10.97 -4.57
CA TYR A 104 7.51 -11.06 -4.08
C TYR A 104 6.73 -9.74 -4.26
N PHE A 105 7.36 -8.58 -4.12
CA PHE A 105 6.69 -7.32 -4.50
C PHE A 105 6.41 -7.22 -6.01
N ARG A 106 7.28 -7.76 -6.88
CA ARG A 106 6.99 -7.81 -8.33
C ARG A 106 5.81 -8.73 -8.62
N MET A 107 5.78 -9.92 -8.04
CA MET A 107 4.65 -10.84 -8.16
C MET A 107 3.35 -10.20 -7.65
N ALA A 108 3.38 -9.52 -6.50
CA ALA A 108 2.24 -8.79 -5.96
C ALA A 108 1.70 -7.74 -6.96
N CYS A 109 2.60 -6.98 -7.58
CA CYS A 109 2.29 -5.99 -8.61
C CYS A 109 1.66 -6.64 -9.85
N GLU A 110 2.23 -7.75 -10.33
CA GLU A 110 1.73 -8.53 -11.47
C GLU A 110 0.34 -9.13 -11.19
N TYR A 111 0.07 -9.50 -9.93
CA TYR A 111 -1.21 -10.02 -9.47
C TYR A 111 -2.21 -8.93 -9.04
N GLY A 112 -1.98 -7.68 -9.49
CA GLY A 112 -2.96 -6.60 -9.35
C GLY A 112 -2.93 -5.86 -8.02
N TYR A 113 -2.00 -6.16 -7.11
CA TYR A 113 -1.80 -5.38 -5.90
C TYR A 113 -0.83 -4.22 -6.15
N TYR A 114 -1.35 -3.14 -6.74
CA TYR A 114 -0.52 -2.05 -7.28
C TYR A 114 0.24 -1.22 -6.24
N THR A 115 -0.11 -1.32 -4.95
CA THR A 115 0.74 -0.80 -3.86
C THR A 115 2.12 -1.47 -3.85
N ALA A 116 2.21 -2.74 -4.26
CA ALA A 116 3.51 -3.40 -4.39
C ALA A 116 4.32 -2.89 -5.58
N CYS A 117 3.67 -2.44 -6.66
CA CYS A 117 4.39 -1.74 -7.75
C CYS A 117 5.09 -0.48 -7.22
N LYS A 118 4.43 0.28 -6.33
CA LYS A 118 5.07 1.40 -5.62
C LYS A 118 6.30 0.92 -4.84
N ASN A 119 6.16 -0.15 -4.05
CA ASN A 119 7.23 -0.67 -3.20
C ASN A 119 8.46 -1.10 -4.04
N VAL A 120 8.27 -1.86 -5.13
CA VAL A 120 9.36 -2.18 -6.07
C VAL A 120 9.94 -0.91 -6.68
N GLY A 121 9.09 0.00 -7.13
CA GLY A 121 9.49 1.25 -7.75
C GLY A 121 10.42 2.07 -6.85
N VAL A 122 10.08 2.21 -5.57
CA VAL A 122 10.92 2.91 -4.57
C VAL A 122 12.24 2.17 -4.35
N ILE A 123 12.22 0.85 -4.13
CA ILE A 123 13.44 0.05 -3.95
C ILE A 123 14.41 0.23 -5.12
N LEU A 124 13.91 0.19 -6.37
CA LEU A 124 14.76 0.37 -7.55
C LEU A 124 15.29 1.80 -7.72
N LEU A 125 14.74 2.78 -7.01
CA LEU A 125 15.22 4.16 -7.02
C LEU A 125 16.17 4.49 -5.86
N GLU A 126 16.19 3.65 -4.83
CA GLU A 126 17.11 3.79 -3.70
C GLU A 126 18.57 3.65 -4.14
N LYS A 127 19.44 4.41 -3.46
CA LYS A 127 20.90 4.38 -3.67
C LYS A 127 21.67 4.10 -2.38
N ASN A 128 20.97 3.76 -1.31
CA ASN A 128 21.58 3.37 -0.04
C ASN A 128 22.28 2.00 -0.16
N ASP A 129 23.11 1.67 0.84
CA ASP A 129 23.95 0.47 0.80
C ASP A 129 23.18 -0.86 0.73
N ILE A 130 21.91 -0.87 1.13
CA ILE A 130 21.06 -2.07 1.09
C ILE A 130 20.58 -2.34 -0.34
N TRP A 131 20.15 -1.29 -1.05
CA TRP A 131 19.45 -1.41 -2.33
C TRP A 131 20.25 -0.95 -3.55
N LYS A 132 21.45 -0.39 -3.38
CA LYS A 132 22.28 0.12 -4.49
C LYS A 132 22.50 -0.87 -5.63
N ASP A 133 22.58 -2.17 -5.32
CA ASP A 133 22.76 -3.25 -6.31
C ASP A 133 21.52 -3.49 -7.17
N TYR A 134 20.34 -3.08 -6.69
CA TYR A 134 19.06 -3.18 -7.40
C TYR A 134 18.71 -1.87 -8.12
N HIS A 135 19.55 -0.83 -8.01
CA HIS A 135 19.22 0.49 -8.54
C HIS A 135 19.02 0.46 -10.05
N ASP A 136 17.79 0.78 -10.49
CA ASP A 136 17.43 0.92 -11.89
C ASP A 136 16.41 2.05 -12.01
N THR A 137 16.89 3.24 -12.35
CA THR A 137 16.04 4.43 -12.45
C THR A 137 14.93 4.27 -13.50
N LYS A 138 15.21 3.58 -14.62
CA LYS A 138 14.23 3.42 -15.70
C LYS A 138 13.11 2.48 -15.26
N LYS A 139 13.45 1.31 -14.72
CA LYS A 139 12.46 0.35 -14.22
C LYS A 139 11.72 0.88 -13.00
N GLY A 140 12.42 1.54 -12.06
CA GLY A 140 11.79 2.13 -10.87
C GLY A 140 10.69 3.14 -11.23
N ARG A 141 10.97 4.05 -12.18
CA ARG A 141 9.95 4.97 -12.70
C ARG A 141 8.82 4.27 -13.43
N ALA A 142 9.10 3.20 -14.18
CA ALA A 142 8.07 2.42 -14.86
C ALA A 142 7.09 1.76 -13.87
N TYR A 143 7.60 1.16 -12.78
CA TYR A 143 6.76 0.59 -11.72
C TYR A 143 5.91 1.64 -11.01
N LEU A 144 6.51 2.79 -10.65
CA LEU A 144 5.75 3.91 -10.09
C LEU A 144 4.68 4.43 -11.07
N HIS A 145 4.98 4.44 -12.37
CA HIS A 145 4.04 4.90 -13.38
C HIS A 145 2.84 3.96 -13.43
N THR A 146 3.08 2.65 -13.53
CA THR A 146 2.02 1.63 -13.44
C THR A 146 1.17 1.79 -12.18
N ALA A 147 1.81 1.98 -11.03
CA ALA A 147 1.10 2.21 -9.77
C ALA A 147 0.22 3.47 -9.82
N CYS A 148 0.73 4.57 -10.34
CA CYS A 148 -0.02 5.82 -10.51
C CYS A 148 -1.22 5.67 -11.46
N GLU A 149 -1.05 5.03 -12.63
CA GLU A 149 -2.16 4.74 -13.55
C GLU A 149 -3.24 3.85 -12.90
N LYS A 150 -2.85 3.06 -11.90
CA LYS A 150 -3.73 2.22 -11.09
C LYS A 150 -4.17 2.90 -9.79
N LYS A 151 -4.22 4.23 -9.79
CA LYS A 151 -4.74 5.08 -8.72
C LYS A 151 -3.95 5.02 -7.41
N ASN A 152 -2.69 4.61 -7.44
CA ASN A 152 -1.81 4.74 -6.27
C ASN A 152 -1.33 6.19 -6.15
N VAL A 153 -1.97 6.94 -5.26
CA VAL A 153 -1.72 8.37 -4.98
C VAL A 153 -0.25 8.66 -4.73
N ASP A 154 0.39 7.90 -3.83
CA ASP A 154 1.79 8.12 -3.45
C ASP A 154 2.73 7.99 -4.64
N SER A 155 2.45 7.07 -5.56
CA SER A 155 3.29 6.88 -6.75
C SER A 155 3.20 8.05 -7.72
N CYS A 156 2.01 8.63 -7.90
CA CYS A 156 1.85 9.86 -8.68
C CYS A 156 2.67 11.00 -8.05
N TYR A 157 2.56 11.17 -6.73
CA TYR A 157 3.30 12.20 -6.00
C TYR A 157 4.83 11.99 -6.06
N ILE A 158 5.31 10.76 -5.92
CA ILE A 158 6.74 10.44 -6.04
C ILE A 158 7.25 10.78 -7.45
N LEU A 159 6.53 10.37 -8.50
CA LEU A 159 6.92 10.67 -9.88
C LEU A 159 6.92 12.16 -10.18
N GLN A 160 5.89 12.87 -9.73
CA GLN A 160 5.83 14.33 -9.79
C GLN A 160 7.13 14.92 -9.20
N ARG A 161 7.48 14.58 -7.96
CA ARG A 161 8.68 15.13 -7.29
C ARG A 161 9.98 14.78 -8.01
N LEU A 162 10.11 13.56 -8.52
CA LEU A 162 11.30 13.12 -9.26
C LEU A 162 11.50 13.92 -10.55
N LEU A 163 10.41 14.39 -11.16
CA LEU A 163 10.42 15.08 -12.45
C LEU A 163 10.44 16.61 -12.29
N SER A 164 9.94 17.18 -11.18
CA SER A 164 9.73 18.62 -11.01
C SER A 164 10.92 19.52 -11.37
N LYS A 165 12.16 19.07 -11.11
CA LYS A 165 13.37 19.87 -11.43
C LYS A 165 13.82 19.75 -12.89
N LYS A 166 13.71 18.56 -13.49
CA LYS A 166 14.33 18.26 -14.79
C LYS A 166 13.33 18.24 -15.96
N HIS A 167 12.09 17.89 -15.66
CA HIS A 167 10.99 17.71 -16.61
C HIS A 167 9.71 18.24 -15.98
N PRO A 168 9.65 19.55 -15.67
CA PRO A 168 8.50 20.15 -15.00
C PRO A 168 7.20 19.93 -15.80
N GLU A 169 7.23 19.91 -17.12
CA GLU A 169 6.07 19.59 -17.98
C GLU A 169 5.48 18.21 -17.65
N ARG A 170 6.33 17.18 -17.52
CA ARG A 170 5.88 15.82 -17.14
C ARG A 170 5.49 15.73 -15.67
N ALA A 171 6.10 16.55 -14.82
CA ALA A 171 5.73 16.62 -13.41
C ALA A 171 4.29 17.15 -13.25
N LEU A 172 3.86 18.06 -14.13
CA LEU A 172 2.49 18.58 -14.14
C LEU A 172 1.49 17.47 -14.37
N ASP A 173 1.73 16.59 -15.35
CA ASP A 173 0.83 15.46 -15.66
C ASP A 173 0.55 14.60 -14.41
N TYR A 174 1.60 14.27 -13.65
CA TYR A 174 1.46 13.51 -12.40
C TYR A 174 0.85 14.34 -11.26
N ALA A 175 1.09 15.65 -11.21
CA ALA A 175 0.44 16.53 -10.25
C ALA A 175 -1.07 16.63 -10.49
N VAL A 176 -1.48 16.69 -11.75
CA VAL A 176 -2.90 16.66 -12.13
C VAL A 176 -3.52 15.33 -11.76
N LYS A 177 -2.90 14.20 -12.15
CA LYS A 177 -3.38 12.85 -11.78
C LYS A 177 -3.49 12.65 -10.26
N GLY A 178 -2.47 13.06 -9.50
CA GLY A 178 -2.51 12.98 -8.04
C GLY A 178 -3.64 13.84 -7.45
N CYS A 179 -3.87 15.03 -8.01
CA CYS A 179 -4.95 15.92 -7.60
C CYS A 179 -6.35 15.39 -7.92
N GLU A 180 -6.51 14.67 -9.05
CA GLU A 180 -7.75 13.96 -9.41
C GLU A 180 -8.07 12.83 -8.43
N LEU A 181 -7.05 12.29 -7.76
CA LEU A 181 -7.14 11.30 -6.69
C LEU A 181 -7.18 11.94 -5.28
N ASP A 182 -7.54 13.22 -5.21
CA ASP A 182 -7.70 14.01 -3.99
C ASP A 182 -6.43 14.18 -3.14
N ASP A 183 -5.24 14.02 -3.73
CA ASP A 183 -3.99 14.37 -3.05
C ASP A 183 -3.76 15.89 -3.07
N ILE A 184 -3.94 16.49 -1.89
CA ILE A 184 -3.82 17.95 -1.73
C ILE A 184 -2.42 18.47 -2.08
N ARG A 185 -1.36 17.67 -1.89
CA ARG A 185 0.04 18.05 -2.17
C ARG A 185 0.27 18.14 -3.68
N SER A 186 -0.30 17.22 -4.45
CA SER A 186 -0.32 17.23 -5.90
C SER A 186 -1.18 18.38 -6.44
N CYS A 187 -2.37 18.63 -5.87
CA CYS A 187 -3.17 19.82 -6.22
C CYS A 187 -2.41 21.14 -5.99
N GLN A 188 -1.73 21.25 -4.86
CA GLN A 188 -0.91 22.43 -4.55
C GLN A 188 0.21 22.62 -5.57
N THR A 189 0.80 21.53 -6.05
CA THR A 189 1.85 21.58 -7.07
C THR A 189 1.29 22.03 -8.41
N ALA A 190 0.16 21.47 -8.86
CA ALA A 190 -0.51 21.91 -10.08
C ALA A 190 -0.89 23.41 -10.01
N TYR A 191 -1.45 23.86 -8.88
CA TYR A 191 -1.74 25.27 -8.61
C TYR A 191 -0.49 26.15 -8.79
N GLN A 192 0.62 25.80 -8.14
CA GLN A 192 1.86 26.59 -8.21
C GLN A 192 2.43 26.62 -9.62
N MET A 193 2.36 25.50 -10.35
CA MET A 193 2.88 25.41 -11.71
C MET A 193 2.09 26.27 -12.68
N TYR A 194 0.76 26.25 -12.63
CA TYR A 194 -0.06 27.15 -13.45
C TYR A 194 0.04 28.62 -13.01
N LEU A 195 0.15 28.91 -11.72
CA LEU A 195 0.29 30.28 -11.23
C LEU A 195 1.60 30.93 -11.65
N LYS A 196 2.70 30.16 -11.64
CA LYS A 196 4.06 30.66 -11.91
C LYS A 196 4.57 30.36 -13.32
N GLY A 197 3.86 29.53 -14.09
CA GLY A 197 4.31 29.08 -15.41
C GLY A 197 5.49 28.10 -15.37
N ILE A 198 5.52 27.19 -14.39
CA ILE A 198 6.62 26.21 -14.25
C ILE A 198 6.29 24.96 -15.08
N GLY A 199 7.02 24.77 -16.18
CA GLY A 199 6.80 23.63 -17.10
C GLY A 199 5.50 23.71 -17.90
N VAL A 200 4.80 24.84 -17.84
CA VAL A 200 3.56 25.13 -18.57
C VAL A 200 3.42 26.64 -18.69
N GLU A 201 2.63 27.12 -19.65
CA GLU A 201 2.26 28.54 -19.70
C GLU A 201 1.48 28.94 -18.45
N LYS A 202 1.73 30.17 -17.98
CA LYS A 202 1.00 30.74 -16.85
C LYS A 202 -0.49 30.79 -17.18
N ASN A 203 -1.33 30.25 -16.31
CA ASN A 203 -2.76 30.21 -16.49
C ASN A 203 -3.48 30.45 -15.15
N SER A 204 -3.99 31.67 -14.98
CA SER A 204 -4.66 32.10 -13.73
C SER A 204 -5.97 31.35 -13.47
N GLU A 205 -6.71 30.99 -14.52
CA GLU A 205 -7.98 30.25 -14.40
C GLU A 205 -7.75 28.84 -13.88
N LYS A 206 -6.80 28.11 -14.47
CA LYS A 206 -6.40 26.78 -13.99
C LYS A 206 -5.83 26.85 -12.58
N ALA A 207 -5.03 27.87 -12.26
CA ALA A 207 -4.55 28.06 -10.90
C ALA A 207 -5.72 28.22 -9.91
N SER A 208 -6.70 29.09 -10.21
CA SER A 208 -7.90 29.25 -9.38
C SER A 208 -8.69 27.95 -9.24
N PHE A 209 -8.85 27.18 -10.32
CA PHE A 209 -9.48 25.86 -10.28
C PHE A 209 -8.80 24.92 -9.27
N TYR A 210 -7.48 24.76 -9.33
CA TYR A 210 -6.78 23.89 -8.37
C TYR A 210 -6.81 24.44 -6.94
N LYS A 211 -6.83 25.76 -6.77
CA LYS A 211 -7.01 26.40 -5.46
C LYS A 211 -8.38 26.06 -4.85
N GLU A 212 -9.44 26.18 -5.63
CA GLU A 212 -10.81 25.82 -5.21
C GLU A 212 -10.95 24.33 -4.92
N ARG A 213 -10.35 23.49 -5.77
CA ARG A 213 -10.33 22.03 -5.58
C ARG A 213 -9.66 21.63 -4.26
N MET A 214 -8.53 22.23 -3.90
CA MET A 214 -7.92 22.00 -2.58
C MET A 214 -8.86 22.36 -1.43
N GLY A 215 -9.59 23.48 -1.54
CA GLY A 215 -10.59 23.88 -0.56
C GLY A 215 -11.74 22.87 -0.42
N PHE A 216 -12.19 22.29 -1.54
CA PHE A 216 -13.20 21.22 -1.53
C PHE A 216 -12.68 19.94 -0.86
N ILE A 217 -11.50 19.47 -1.23
CA ILE A 217 -10.85 18.29 -0.62
C ILE A 217 -10.70 18.48 0.90
N TYR A 218 -10.20 19.64 1.33
CA TYR A 218 -10.01 19.93 2.74
C TYR A 218 -11.33 19.90 3.53
N ARG A 219 -12.39 20.56 3.02
CA ARG A 219 -13.71 20.55 3.67
C ARG A 219 -14.30 19.14 3.78
N ASN A 220 -14.19 18.34 2.73
CA ASN A 220 -14.68 16.96 2.76
C ASN A 220 -13.89 16.10 3.75
N HIS A 221 -12.58 16.28 3.82
CA HIS A 221 -11.76 15.55 4.78
C HIS A 221 -12.12 15.91 6.23
N VAL A 222 -12.31 17.22 6.52
CA VAL A 222 -12.77 17.69 7.84
C VAL A 222 -14.17 17.16 8.16
N ALA A 223 -15.11 17.22 7.21
CA ALA A 223 -16.48 16.72 7.40
C ALA A 223 -16.56 15.20 7.59
N SER A 224 -15.58 14.45 7.03
CA SER A 224 -15.49 13.00 7.17
C SER A 224 -14.83 12.53 8.46
N LYS A 225 -14.18 13.41 9.22
CA LYS A 225 -13.70 13.06 10.55
C LYS A 225 -14.90 12.98 11.48
N PRO A 226 -15.19 11.83 12.12
CA PRO A 226 -16.19 11.79 13.17
C PRO A 226 -15.79 12.82 14.22
N MET A 227 -16.73 13.69 14.63
CA MET A 227 -16.55 14.48 15.85
C MET A 227 -16.19 13.50 16.95
N SER A 228 -14.99 13.65 17.51
CA SER A 228 -14.64 12.97 18.73
C SER A 228 -15.68 13.40 19.77
N PRO A 229 -16.37 12.49 20.47
CA PRO A 229 -17.28 12.86 21.55
C PRO A 229 -16.56 13.39 22.80
N TYR A 230 -15.29 13.83 22.65
CA TYR A 230 -14.41 14.30 23.72
C TYR A 230 -13.86 15.73 23.47
N GLU A 231 -14.52 16.53 22.62
CA GLU A 231 -14.32 17.99 22.56
C GLU A 231 -15.57 18.73 23.03
#